data_AF-A0A2N2X8G9-F1
#
_entry.id   AF-A0A2N2X8G9-F1
#
_cell.length_a   1.000
_cell.length_b   1.000
_cell.length_c   1.000
_cell.angle_alpha   90.00
_cell.angle_beta   90.00
_cell.angle_gamma   90.00
#
_symmetry.space_group_name_H-M   'P 1'
#
loop_
_entity.id
_entity.type
_entity.pdbx_description
1 polymer ?
#
loop_
_entity_poly.entity_id
_entity_poly.type
_entity_poly.pdbx_seq_one_letter_code
_entity_poly.pdbx_strand_id
1 'polypeptide(L)'
;MTVIGTKYLYQCKSNYYKGIRPAREETYEEEGYKALVAIAIEYFDKQKENEFIGFFQEYQYNVNLWTAHLIIDYGKPNRIIIDQALEIIERYSETPLDEELALEEKKWLNNYLLS
;
A
#
# COMPACT_ATOMS: atom_id res chain seq x y z
N MET A 1 -16.07 4.11 10.56
CA MET A 1 -15.36 3.22 9.62
C MET A 1 -16.40 2.48 8.79
N THR A 2 -16.29 2.51 7.47
CA THR A 2 -17.22 1.82 6.57
C THR A 2 -16.97 0.31 6.58
N VAL A 3 -17.95 -0.50 6.16
CA VAL A 3 -17.78 -1.97 6.06
C VAL A 3 -16.58 -2.33 5.17
N ILE A 4 -16.39 -1.59 4.07
CA ILE A 4 -15.25 -1.78 3.16
C ILE A 4 -13.92 -1.39 3.82
N GLY A 5 -13.88 -0.32 4.61
CA GLY A 5 -12.68 0.06 5.36
C GLY A 5 -12.26 -0.97 6.40
N THR A 6 -13.23 -1.58 7.09
CA THR A 6 -12.94 -2.70 8.01
C THR A 6 -12.40 -3.92 7.27
N LYS A 7 -12.92 -4.24 6.08
CA LYS A 7 -12.39 -5.32 5.23
C LYS A 7 -10.96 -5.03 4.81
N TYR A 8 -10.65 -3.80 4.41
CA TYR A 8 -9.30 -3.37 4.05
C TYR A 8 -8.31 -3.63 5.20
N LEU A 9 -8.59 -3.11 6.39
CA LEU A 9 -7.72 -3.28 7.56
C LEU A 9 -7.53 -4.76 7.95
N TYR A 10 -8.61 -5.55 7.90
CA TYR A 10 -8.53 -6.98 8.18
C TYR A 10 -7.67 -7.72 7.16
N GLN A 11 -7.80 -7.35 5.87
CA GLN A 11 -7.01 -7.96 4.81
C GLN A 11 -5.53 -7.56 4.92
N CYS A 12 -5.21 -6.30 5.21
CA CYS A 12 -3.82 -5.87 5.49
C CYS A 12 -3.22 -6.68 6.65
N LYS A 13 -3.98 -6.86 7.74
CA LYS A 13 -3.57 -7.70 8.87
C LYS A 13 -3.34 -9.15 8.44
N SER A 14 -4.22 -9.74 7.62
CA SER A 14 -4.05 -11.11 7.12
C SER A 14 -2.80 -11.24 6.25
N ASN A 15 -2.58 -10.29 5.35
CA ASN A 15 -1.42 -10.26 4.45
C ASN A 15 -0.12 -10.13 5.24
N TYR A 16 -0.09 -9.26 6.26
CA TYR A 16 1.07 -9.10 7.14
C TYR A 16 1.51 -10.43 7.76
N TYR A 17 0.58 -11.21 8.34
CA TYR A 17 0.91 -12.51 8.92
C TYR A 17 1.28 -13.58 7.90
N LYS A 18 0.90 -13.39 6.63
CA LYS A 18 1.25 -14.29 5.53
C LYS A 18 2.54 -13.89 4.80
N GLY A 19 3.13 -12.75 5.12
CA GLY A 19 4.30 -12.23 4.41
C GLY A 19 3.99 -11.69 3.01
N ILE A 20 2.73 -11.36 2.73
CA ILE A 20 2.30 -10.72 1.47
C ILE A 20 2.54 -9.22 1.60
N ARG A 21 3.30 -8.64 0.66
CA ARG A 21 3.78 -7.26 0.72
C ARG A 21 3.59 -6.53 -0.61
N PRO A 22 3.41 -5.21 -0.61
CA PRO A 22 3.07 -4.48 -1.83
C PRO A 22 4.22 -4.40 -2.85
N ALA A 23 5.47 -4.30 -2.41
CA ALA A 23 6.64 -4.26 -3.31
C ALA A 23 7.16 -5.65 -3.74
N ARG A 24 6.59 -6.74 -3.22
CA ARG A 24 7.05 -8.11 -3.47
C ARG A 24 6.30 -8.73 -4.66
N GLU A 25 6.89 -8.61 -5.84
CA GLU A 25 6.35 -9.08 -7.13
C GLU A 25 5.87 -10.54 -7.11
N GLU A 26 6.57 -11.42 -6.37
CA GLU A 26 6.23 -12.84 -6.26
C GLU A 26 4.84 -13.08 -5.65
N THR A 27 4.32 -12.10 -4.90
CA THR A 27 3.05 -12.20 -4.19
C THR A 27 1.87 -11.58 -4.94
N TYR A 28 2.10 -10.98 -6.11
CA TYR A 28 1.05 -10.24 -6.84
C TYR A 28 -0.11 -11.14 -7.27
N GLU A 29 0.19 -12.40 -7.54
CA GLU A 29 -0.81 -13.39 -7.93
C GLU A 29 -1.54 -14.01 -6.73
N GLU A 30 -1.10 -13.75 -5.50
CA GLU A 30 -1.75 -14.26 -4.31
C GLU A 30 -3.12 -13.61 -4.07
N GLU A 31 -4.07 -14.42 -3.61
CA GLU A 31 -5.44 -13.97 -3.31
C GLU A 31 -5.46 -12.78 -2.33
N GLY A 32 -4.51 -12.74 -1.40
CA GLY A 32 -4.42 -11.64 -0.44
C GLY A 32 -4.04 -10.31 -1.08
N TYR A 33 -3.14 -10.33 -2.08
CA TYR A 33 -2.75 -9.14 -2.84
C TYR A 33 -3.93 -8.65 -3.68
N LYS A 34 -4.50 -9.56 -4.49
CA LYS A 34 -5.66 -9.30 -5.35
C LYS A 34 -6.86 -8.75 -4.58
N ALA A 35 -7.10 -9.24 -3.35
CA ALA A 35 -8.15 -8.74 -2.49
C ALA A 35 -7.95 -7.26 -2.10
N LEU A 36 -6.72 -6.84 -1.77
CA LEU A 36 -6.44 -5.44 -1.46
C LEU A 36 -6.58 -4.54 -2.68
N VAL A 37 -6.11 -4.99 -3.85
CA VAL A 37 -6.29 -4.28 -5.12
C VAL A 37 -7.78 -4.08 -5.43
N ALA A 38 -8.58 -5.13 -5.33
CA ALA A 38 -10.02 -5.06 -5.57
C ALA A 38 -10.72 -4.07 -4.62
N ILE A 39 -10.32 -4.06 -3.34
CA ILE A 39 -10.84 -3.10 -2.36
C ILE A 39 -10.45 -1.65 -2.75
N ALA A 40 -9.19 -1.41 -3.12
CA ALA A 40 -8.72 -0.09 -3.52
C ALA A 40 -9.44 0.41 -4.78
N ILE A 41 -9.59 -0.43 -5.80
CA ILE A 41 -10.35 -0.12 -7.01
C ILE A 41 -11.80 0.26 -6.66
N GLU A 42 -12.45 -0.46 -5.73
CA GLU A 42 -13.80 -0.11 -5.28
C GLU A 42 -13.88 1.28 -4.62
N TYR A 43 -12.84 1.71 -3.89
CA TYR A 43 -12.75 3.08 -3.37
C TYR A 43 -12.66 4.11 -4.51
N PHE A 44 -11.79 3.86 -5.50
CA PHE A 44 -11.52 4.79 -6.59
C PHE A 44 -12.71 4.90 -7.56
N ASP A 45 -13.35 3.79 -7.91
CA ASP A 45 -14.57 3.77 -8.74
C ASP A 45 -15.73 4.55 -8.09
N LYS A 46 -15.74 4.60 -6.76
CA LYS A 46 -16.75 5.34 -5.97
C LYS A 46 -16.34 6.77 -5.64
N GLN A 47 -15.23 7.27 -6.20
CA GLN A 47 -14.69 8.61 -5.94
C GLN A 47 -14.47 8.88 -4.43
N LYS A 48 -13.99 7.84 -3.73
CA LYS A 48 -13.69 7.85 -2.29
C LYS A 48 -12.19 7.86 -2.02
N GLU A 49 -11.39 8.44 -2.92
CA GLU A 49 -9.94 8.55 -2.79
C GLU A 49 -9.55 9.21 -1.46
N ASN A 50 -10.25 10.28 -1.07
CA ASN A 50 -10.01 10.96 0.21
C ASN A 50 -10.25 10.07 1.44
N GLU A 51 -11.22 9.16 1.38
CA GLU A 51 -11.42 8.19 2.46
C GLU A 51 -10.25 7.18 2.49
N PHE A 52 -9.78 6.75 1.31
CA PHE A 52 -8.68 5.79 1.19
C PHE A 52 -7.35 6.40 1.68
N ILE A 53 -7.06 7.66 1.34
CA ILE A 53 -5.89 8.41 1.83
C ILE A 53 -5.86 8.50 3.36
N GLY A 54 -7.02 8.45 4.03
CA GLY A 54 -7.10 8.41 5.48
C GLY A 54 -6.30 7.27 6.11
N PHE A 55 -6.08 6.17 5.40
CA PHE A 55 -5.27 5.04 5.86
C PHE A 55 -3.76 5.32 5.93
N PHE A 56 -3.26 6.44 5.40
CA PHE A 56 -1.87 6.87 5.59
C PHE A 56 -1.47 7.02 7.06
N GLN A 57 -2.45 7.27 7.95
CA GLN A 57 -2.21 7.42 9.38
C GLN A 57 -2.16 6.09 10.14
N GLU A 58 -2.46 4.97 9.48
CA GLU A 58 -2.54 3.65 10.11
C GLU A 58 -1.25 2.85 9.87
N TYR A 59 -0.34 2.87 10.85
CA TYR A 59 0.98 2.22 10.75
C TYR A 59 0.95 0.71 11.02
N GLN A 60 -0.11 0.20 11.64
CA GLN A 60 -0.19 -1.21 12.01
C GLN A 60 -0.32 -2.09 10.76
N TYR A 61 0.37 -3.23 10.76
CA TYR A 61 0.28 -4.24 9.70
C TYR A 61 0.54 -3.69 8.30
N ASN A 62 1.42 -2.68 8.18
CA ASN A 62 1.79 -2.02 6.93
C ASN A 62 0.57 -1.42 6.18
N VAL A 63 -0.50 -1.02 6.88
CA VAL A 63 -1.69 -0.46 6.25
C VAL A 63 -1.37 0.80 5.45
N ASN A 64 -0.65 1.75 6.03
CA ASN A 64 -0.20 2.96 5.35
C ASN A 64 0.68 2.66 4.13
N LEU A 65 1.57 1.67 4.23
CA LEU A 65 2.44 1.25 3.13
C LEU A 65 1.63 0.65 1.97
N TRP A 66 0.72 -0.29 2.27
CA TRP A 66 -0.23 -0.81 1.27
C TRP A 66 -1.04 0.32 0.62
N THR A 67 -1.48 1.28 1.41
CA THR A 67 -2.26 2.42 0.91
C THR A 67 -1.43 3.27 -0.05
N ALA A 68 -0.16 3.53 0.28
CA ALA A 68 0.76 4.30 -0.55
C ALA A 68 1.03 3.64 -1.91
N HIS A 69 1.27 2.33 -1.93
CA HIS A 69 1.42 1.58 -3.18
C HIS A 69 0.14 1.58 -4.01
N LEU A 70 -0.98 1.19 -3.40
CA LEU A 70 -2.24 1.04 -4.12
C LEU A 70 -2.74 2.37 -4.71
N ILE A 71 -2.48 3.50 -4.04
CA ILE A 71 -2.87 4.80 -4.57
C ILE A 71 -1.97 5.27 -5.71
N ILE A 72 -0.69 4.92 -5.72
CA ILE A 72 0.22 5.22 -6.82
C ILE A 72 -0.13 4.35 -8.04
N ASP A 73 -0.32 3.05 -7.82
CA ASP A 73 -0.48 2.07 -8.89
C ASP A 73 -1.89 2.10 -9.52
N TYR A 74 -2.92 2.38 -8.72
CA TYR A 74 -4.32 2.24 -9.15
C TYR A 74 -5.17 3.50 -8.90
N GLY A 75 -4.77 4.36 -7.97
CA GLY A 75 -5.38 5.68 -7.80
C GLY A 75 -4.92 6.58 -8.95
N LYS A 76 -5.71 7.60 -9.31
CA LYS A 76 -5.22 8.69 -10.17
C LYS A 76 -4.90 9.92 -9.30
N PRO A 77 -3.95 9.83 -8.35
CA PRO A 77 -3.72 10.87 -7.37
C PRO A 77 -3.18 12.13 -8.02
N ASN A 78 -3.39 13.26 -7.37
CA ASN A 78 -2.64 14.48 -7.68
C ASN A 78 -1.22 14.39 -7.11
N ARG A 79 -0.36 15.32 -7.51
CA ARG A 79 1.05 15.33 -7.11
C ARG A 79 1.28 15.33 -5.60
N ILE A 80 0.46 16.06 -4.85
CA ILE A 80 0.59 16.16 -3.39
C ILE A 80 0.41 14.78 -2.74
N ILE A 81 -0.57 14.00 -3.19
CA ILE A 81 -0.83 12.66 -2.67
C ILE A 81 0.28 11.68 -3.09
N ILE A 82 0.82 11.82 -4.31
CA ILE A 82 1.99 11.04 -4.76
C ILE A 82 3.17 11.31 -3.83
N ASP A 83 3.50 12.56 -3.57
CA ASP A 83 4.64 12.92 -2.73
C ASP A 83 4.46 12.37 -1.30
N GLN A 84 3.23 12.41 -0.74
CA GLN A 84 2.92 11.78 0.55
C GLN A 84 3.08 10.25 0.54
N ALA A 85 2.62 9.58 -0.51
CA ALA A 85 2.77 8.14 -0.67
C ALA A 85 4.24 7.74 -0.78
N LEU A 86 5.03 8.49 -1.54
CA LEU A 86 6.48 8.27 -1.68
C LEU A 86 7.21 8.46 -0.34
N GLU A 87 6.87 9.48 0.45
CA GLU A 87 7.45 9.67 1.79
C GLU A 87 7.16 8.48 2.73
N ILE A 88 5.97 7.88 2.63
CA ILE A 88 5.66 6.66 3.36
C ILE A 88 6.58 5.52 2.92
N ILE A 89 6.67 5.27 1.62
CA ILE A 89 7.48 4.17 1.07
C ILE A 89 8.97 4.37 1.40
N GLU A 90 9.48 5.60 1.30
CA GLU A 90 10.87 5.95 1.63
C GLU A 90 11.19 5.61 3.09
N ARG A 91 10.32 5.95 4.05
CA ARG A 91 10.52 5.60 5.46
C ARG A 91 10.61 4.09 5.68
N TYR A 92 9.84 3.29 4.94
CA TYR A 92 9.92 1.83 5.02
C TYR A 92 11.19 1.28 4.34
N SER A 93 11.67 1.93 3.28
CA SER A 93 12.91 1.54 2.60
C SER A 93 14.18 1.74 3.46
N GLU A 94 14.08 2.50 4.54
CA GLU A 94 15.16 2.79 5.48
C GLU A 94 14.96 2.14 6.86
N THR A 95 13.90 1.34 7.05
CA THR A 95 13.60 0.79 8.38
C THR A 95 14.61 -0.28 8.81
N PRO A 96 15.20 -0.18 10.02
CA PRO A 96 16.11 -1.21 10.52
C PRO A 96 15.38 -2.42 11.14
N LEU A 97 14.05 -2.38 11.23
CA LEU A 97 13.26 -3.40 11.94
C LEU A 97 12.99 -4.65 11.09
N ASP A 98 12.97 -4.49 9.77
CA ASP A 98 12.66 -5.54 8.80
C ASP A 98 13.50 -5.28 7.54
N GLU A 99 14.73 -5.81 7.54
CA GLU A 99 15.72 -5.57 6.47
C GLU A 99 15.22 -6.06 5.10
N GLU A 100 14.49 -7.16 5.08
CA GLU A 100 13.92 -7.71 3.84
C GLU A 100 12.88 -6.76 3.25
N LEU A 101 11.98 -6.24 4.09
CA LEU A 101 11.01 -5.24 3.67
C LEU A 101 11.71 -3.96 3.17
N ALA A 102 12.71 -3.47 3.91
CA ALA A 102 13.45 -2.29 3.51
C ALA A 102 14.09 -2.44 2.11
N LEU A 103 14.67 -3.60 1.82
CA LEU A 103 15.25 -3.91 0.51
C LEU A 103 14.21 -3.97 -0.60
N GLU A 104 13.04 -4.55 -0.34
CA GLU A 104 11.92 -4.61 -1.30
C GLU A 104 11.44 -3.20 -1.66
N GLU A 105 11.16 -2.38 -0.66
CA GLU A 105 10.68 -1.01 -0.86
C GLU A 105 11.74 -0.13 -1.55
N LYS A 106 13.01 -0.32 -1.21
CA LYS A 106 14.13 0.36 -1.87
C LYS A 106 14.26 -0.03 -3.34
N LYS A 107 14.11 -1.32 -3.66
CA LYS A 107 14.10 -1.81 -5.04
C LYS A 107 12.94 -1.20 -5.83
N TRP A 108 11.74 -1.20 -5.25
CA TRP A 108 10.55 -0.62 -5.87
C TRP A 108 10.72 0.88 -6.14
N LEU A 109 11.19 1.66 -5.15
CA LEU A 109 11.42 3.11 -5.31
C LEU A 109 12.40 3.43 -6.43
N ASN A 110 13.52 2.70 -6.51
CA ASN A 110 14.49 2.91 -7.58
C ASN A 110 13.89 2.64 -8.96
N ASN A 111 13.07 1.60 -9.09
CA ASN A 111 12.38 1.29 -10.35
C ASN A 111 11.38 2.39 -10.72
N TYR A 112 10.58 2.85 -9.75
CA TYR A 112 9.59 3.91 -9.95
C TYR A 112 10.21 5.26 -10.34
N LEU A 113 11.39 5.61 -9.78
CA LEU A 113 12.07 6.87 -10.10
C LEU A 113 12.79 6.85 -11.46
N LEU A 114 13.02 5.67 -12.04
CA LEU A 114 13.67 5.48 -13.33
C LEU A 114 12.68 5.32 -14.50
N SER A 115 11.38 5.10 -14.22
CA SER A 115 10.30 4.98 -15.20
C SER A 115 9.77 6.34 -15.65
#